data_AF-A0A243W8Z2-F1
#
_entry.id   AF-A0A243W8Z2-F1
#
_cell.length_a   1.000
_cell.length_b   1.000
_cell.length_c   1.000
_cell.angle_alpha   90.00
_cell.angle_beta   90.00
_cell.angle_gamma   90.00
#
_symmetry.space_group_name_H-M   'P 1'
#
loop_
_entity.id
_entity.type
_entity.pdbx_description
1 polymer ?
#
loop_
_entity_poly.entity_id
_entity_poly.type
_entity_poly.pdbx_seq_one_letter_code
_entity_poly.pdbx_strand_id
1 'polypeptide(L)' 'MAYNSKFGPAAQTPPQRAHILHQLLVLAAEAHRKSSPQDQQLYQRYVAGELSWVEILASQEVMSGL' A
#
# COMPACT_ATOMS: atom_id res chain seq x y z
N MET A 1 18.54 -9.40 10.57
CA MET A 1 18.03 -8.05 10.23
C MET A 1 17.15 -7.60 11.39
N ALA A 2 17.68 -6.77 12.28
CA ALA A 2 16.95 -6.33 13.48
C ALA A 2 15.85 -5.35 13.07
N TYR A 3 14.59 -5.76 13.22
CA TYR A 3 13.40 -4.99 12.87
C TYR A 3 13.24 -3.83 13.85
N ASN A 4 13.48 -2.59 13.40
CA ASN A 4 13.34 -1.40 14.24
C ASN A 4 11.86 -0.99 14.30
N SER A 5 11.19 -1.34 15.40
CA SER A 5 9.76 -1.10 15.65
C SER A 5 9.36 0.39 15.69
N LYS A 6 10.34 1.30 15.71
CA LYS A 6 10.12 2.75 15.80
C LYS A 6 9.83 3.42 14.45
N PHE A 7 10.15 2.77 13.33
CA PHE A 7 10.05 3.37 11.98
C PHE A 7 9.45 2.44 10.90
N GLY A 8 8.76 1.36 11.30
CA GLY A 8 8.04 0.48 10.37
C GLY A 8 6.54 0.80 10.29
N PRO A 9 5.81 0.27 9.28
CA PRO A 9 4.33 0.35 9.20
C PRO A 9 3.61 -0.20 10.44
N ALA A 10 4.31 -0.90 11.33
CA ALA A 10 3.86 -1.28 12.68
C ALA A 10 3.65 -0.09 13.64
N ALA A 11 4.14 1.11 13.34
CA ALA A 11 3.93 2.31 14.14
C ALA A 11 2.73 3.17 13.67
N GLN A 12 2.21 2.93 12.46
CA GLN A 12 1.10 3.69 11.90
C GLN A 12 -0.24 3.03 12.22
N THR A 13 -1.19 3.80 12.73
CA THR A 13 -2.54 3.31 12.98
C THR A 13 -3.32 3.13 11.66
N PRO A 14 -4.33 2.26 11.59
CA PRO A 14 -5.13 2.09 10.37
C PRO A 14 -5.66 3.41 9.77
N PRO A 15 -6.15 4.40 10.55
CA PRO A 15 -6.52 5.72 10.01
C PRO A 15 -5.38 6.48 9.33
N GLN A 16 -4.16 6.42 9.89
CA GLN A 16 -2.98 7.06 9.29
C GLN A 16 -2.61 6.39 7.96
N ARG A 17 -2.70 5.06 7.91
CA ARG A 17 -2.43 4.29 6.70
C ARG A 17 -3.48 4.56 5.62
N ALA A 18 -4.75 4.69 5.99
CA ALA A 18 -5.82 5.09 5.08
C ALA A 18 -5.58 6.49 4.50
N HIS A 19 -5.13 7.44 5.32
CA HIS A 19 -4.79 8.78 4.86
C HIS A 19 -3.64 8.79 3.85
N ILE A 20 -2.57 8.04 4.14
CA ILE A 20 -1.42 7.89 3.23
C ILE A 20 -1.87 7.22 1.92
N LEU A 21 -2.65 6.14 2.00
CA LEU A 21 -3.19 5.46 0.84
C LEU A 21 -4.02 6.42 -0.04
N HIS A 22 -4.87 7.25 0.58
CA HIS A 22 -5.64 8.25 -0.14
C HIS A 22 -4.73 9.23 -0.90
N GLN A 23 -3.68 9.76 -0.27
CA GLN A 23 -2.73 10.65 -0.93
C GLN A 23 -2.03 9.96 -2.12
N LEU A 24 -1.64 8.71 -1.96
CA LEU A 24 -1.01 7.92 -3.03
C LEU A 24 -1.96 7.67 -4.21
N LEU A 25 -3.24 7.38 -3.93
CA LEU A 25 -4.26 7.19 -4.96
C LEU A 25 -4.59 8.48 -5.71
N VAL A 26 -4.61 9.62 -5.02
CA VAL A 26 -4.77 10.94 -5.66
C VAL A 26 -3.63 11.20 -6.65
N LEU A 27 -2.38 11.01 -6.21
CA LEU A 27 -1.20 11.17 -7.08
C LEU A 27 -1.21 10.17 -8.25
N ALA A 28 -1.66 8.93 -8.02
CA ALA A 28 -1.79 7.93 -9.07
C ALA A 28 -2.86 8.30 -10.11
N ALA A 29 -3.99 8.86 -9.66
CA ALA A 29 -5.05 9.34 -10.53
C ALA A 29 -4.59 10.53 -11.38
N GLU A 30 -3.85 11.46 -10.80
CA GLU A 30 -3.19 12.56 -11.53
C GLU A 30 -2.21 12.04 -12.59
N ALA A 31 -1.54 10.92 -12.31
CA ALA A 31 -0.65 10.23 -13.24
C ALA A 31 -1.39 9.28 -14.22
N HIS A 32 -2.73 9.33 -14.30
CA HIS A 32 -3.58 8.46 -15.11
C HIS A 32 -3.39 6.95 -14.89
N ARG A 33 -2.82 6.53 -13.74
CA ARG A 33 -2.76 5.11 -13.37
C ARG A 33 -4.09 4.69 -12.78
N LYS A 34 -4.73 3.69 -13.41
CA LYS A 34 -5.95 3.08 -12.90
C LYS A 34 -5.59 2.00 -11.87
N SER A 35 -6.21 2.04 -10.70
CA SER A 35 -6.19 0.92 -9.77
C SER A 35 -7.10 -0.19 -10.30
N SER A 36 -6.57 -1.40 -10.37
CA SER A 36 -7.34 -2.61 -10.66
C SER A 36 -8.26 -2.93 -9.48
N PRO A 37 -9.41 -3.59 -9.68
CA PRO A 37 -10.21 -4.15 -8.59
C PRO A 37 -9.40 -5.07 -7.64
N GLN A 38 -8.38 -5.75 -8.17
CA GLN A 38 -7.47 -6.59 -7.38
C GLN A 38 -6.58 -5.76 -6.43
N ASP A 39 -6.24 -4.52 -6.80
CA ASP A 39 -5.47 -3.62 -5.95
C ASP A 39 -6.26 -3.19 -4.71
N GLN A 40 -7.59 -3.12 -4.80
CA GLN A 40 -8.43 -2.72 -3.67
C GLN A 40 -8.27 -3.68 -2.48
N GLN A 41 -8.15 -4.98 -2.74
CA GLN A 41 -7.93 -5.97 -1.69
C GLN A 41 -6.54 -5.82 -1.05
N LEU A 42 -5.51 -5.52 -1.85
CA LEU A 42 -4.16 -5.24 -1.35
C LEU A 42 -4.13 -3.96 -0.49
N TYR A 43 -4.85 -2.93 -0.91
CA TYR A 43 -4.97 -1.68 -0.17
C TYR A 43 -5.72 -1.84 1.17
N GLN A 44 -6.77 -2.66 1.23
CA GLN A 44 -7.44 -2.98 2.49
C GLN A 44 -6.51 -3.68 3.48
N ARG A 45 -5.74 -4.67 3.00
CA ARG A 45 -4.75 -5.39 3.82
C ARG A 45 -3.62 -4.47 4.28
N TYR A 46 -3.22 -3.52 3.43
CA TYR A 46 -2.33 -2.44 3.85
C TYR A 46 -2.96 -1.61 4.97
N VAL A 47 -4.16 -1.05 4.81
CA VAL A 47 -4.80 -0.26 5.89
C VAL A 47 -4.91 -1.04 7.20
N ALA A 48 -5.21 -2.34 7.12
CA ALA A 48 -5.40 -3.22 8.28
C ALA A 48 -4.13 -3.51 9.09
N GLY A 49 -2.92 -3.24 8.58
CA GLY A 49 -1.69 -3.69 9.26
C GLY A 49 -0.98 -4.84 8.57
N GLU A 50 -1.68 -5.58 7.70
CA GLU A 50 -1.30 -6.93 7.28
C GLU A 50 -0.23 -6.98 6.18
N LEU A 51 -0.11 -5.91 5.39
CA LEU A 51 0.90 -5.77 4.34
C LEU A 51 1.56 -4.41 4.44
N SER A 52 2.84 -4.32 4.12
CA SER A 52 3.56 -3.06 3.89
C SER A 52 3.34 -2.53 2.47
N TRP A 53 3.66 -1.26 2.22
CA TRP A 53 3.58 -0.68 0.87
C TRP A 53 4.54 -1.37 -0.12
N VAL A 54 5.71 -1.81 0.37
CA VAL A 54 6.69 -2.55 -0.44
C VAL A 54 6.12 -3.89 -0.90
N GLU A 55 5.39 -4.59 -0.03
CA GLU A 55 4.73 -5.85 -0.38
C GLU A 55 3.58 -5.64 -1.39
N ILE A 56 2.88 -4.50 -1.34
CA ILE A 56 1.91 -4.14 -2.40
C ILE A 56 2.63 -3.97 -3.73
N LEU A 57 3.69 -3.16 -3.79
CA LEU A 57 4.42 -2.90 -5.02
C LEU A 57 4.97 -4.19 -5.64
N ALA A 58 5.54 -5.07 -4.81
CA ALA A 58 6.01 -6.39 -5.25
C ALA A 58 4.86 -7.26 -5.81
N SER A 59 3.68 -7.22 -5.19
CA SER A 59 2.50 -7.94 -5.67
C SER A 59 1.98 -7.39 -6.99
N GLN A 60 2.02 -6.06 -7.17
CA GLN A 60 1.60 -5.38 -8.40
C GLN A 60 2.57 -5.60 -9.57
N GLU A 61 3.87 -5.66 -9.29
CA GLU A 61 4.91 -5.98 -10.28
C GLU A 61 4.76 -7.41 -10.80
N VAL A 62 4.50 -8.38 -9.91
CA VAL A 62 4.21 -9.77 -10.28
C VAL A 62 2.95 -9.88 -11.16
N MET A 63 1.95 -9.02 -10.93
CA MET A 63 0.71 -9.00 -11.72
C MET A 63 0.84 -8.25 -13.05
N SER A 64 1.81 -7.34 -13.20
CA SER A 64 2.05 -6.57 -14.43
C SER A 64 2.98 -7.28 -15.42
N GLY A 65 3.53 -8.44 -15.03
CA GLY A 65 4.35 -9.30 -15.89
C GLY A 65 3.50 -10.27 -16.73
N LEU A 66 2.77 -9.74 -17.72
CA LEU A 66 2.24 -10.45 -18.89
C LEU A 66 2.21 -9.52 -20.10
#